data_AF-A0A661HMC1-F1
#
_entry.id   AF-A0A661HMC1-F1
#
_cell.length_a   1.000
_cell.length_b   1.000
_cell.length_c   1.000
_cell.angle_alpha   90.00
_cell.angle_beta   90.00
_cell.angle_gamma   90.00
#
_symmetry.space_group_name_H-M   'P 1'
#
loop_
_entity.id
_entity.type
_entity.pdbx_description
1 polymer ?
#
loop_
_entity_poly.entity_id
_entity_poly.type
_entity_poly.pdbx_seq_one_letter_code
_entity_poly.pdbx_strand_id
1 'polypeptide(L)'
;MLVHICCSVDSHYFLQKLQTEYPKEKLTGFFYDPNIHPYSEYCLRLLDVKRSCNILGIDLIEGEYDVDKWLEAVRGLEHEPEKGSRCEVCFDRRFEVSAQKAVQLGEKTFTSTLLTSPKKSLSQLKTAGDALAKREGITFVAPDYRKASGTQEQNILAKEDALYRQDYCGCMFGLNIQREQQSKLADELFVPISAQVQPESIEERIALYQKRWELEEAHTPHKIIKQRFLNWRLTFGLLQVRKIVVPAHFLPYSTLKGEYSRGKMEY
;
A
#
# COMPACT_ATOMS: atom_id res chain seq x y z
N MET A 1 21.05 7.84 8.59
CA MET A 1 19.90 7.18 9.24
C MET A 1 19.06 6.43 8.22
N LEU A 2 18.74 5.16 8.51
CA LEU A 2 17.75 4.39 7.74
C LEU A 2 16.31 4.63 8.24
N VAL A 3 15.36 4.86 7.33
CA VAL A 3 13.94 5.07 7.66
C VAL A 3 13.09 3.98 7.02
N HIS A 4 12.51 3.08 7.81
CA HIS A 4 11.55 2.10 7.32
C HIS A 4 10.25 2.79 6.85
N ILE A 5 9.77 2.41 5.66
CA ILE A 5 8.57 2.94 5.01
C ILE A 5 7.63 1.80 4.60
N CYS A 6 6.34 1.95 4.84
CA CYS A 6 5.29 1.01 4.39
C CYS A 6 4.26 1.62 3.41
N CYS A 7 4.12 2.95 3.37
CA CYS A 7 3.26 3.65 2.40
C CYS A 7 3.68 5.12 2.26
N SER A 8 3.23 5.78 1.19
CA SER A 8 3.58 7.16 0.86
C SER A 8 2.92 8.18 1.79
N VAL A 9 1.65 7.99 2.18
CA VAL A 9 0.92 8.93 3.05
C VAL A 9 1.58 9.04 4.43
N ASP A 10 2.02 7.91 4.99
CA ASP A 10 2.73 7.89 6.27
C ASP A 10 4.15 8.38 6.14
N SER A 11 4.87 8.01 5.07
CA SER A 11 6.26 8.41 4.91
C SER A 11 6.46 9.86 4.52
N HIS A 12 5.60 10.44 3.68
CA HIS A 12 5.85 11.78 3.13
C HIS A 12 5.92 12.83 4.25
N TYR A 13 4.92 12.84 5.12
CA TYR A 13 4.91 13.72 6.29
C TYR A 13 6.05 13.41 7.27
N PHE A 14 6.26 12.13 7.56
CA PHE A 14 7.26 11.68 8.53
C PHE A 14 8.69 12.06 8.10
N LEU A 15 9.01 11.90 6.82
CA LEU A 15 10.30 12.24 6.24
C LEU A 15 10.55 13.75 6.24
N GLN A 16 9.55 14.58 5.92
CA GLN A 16 9.67 16.04 5.99
C GLN A 16 9.99 16.52 7.42
N LYS A 17 9.31 15.97 8.43
CA LYS A 17 9.57 16.30 9.84
C LYS A 17 10.95 15.82 10.27
N LEU A 18 11.36 14.61 9.86
CA LEU A 18 12.71 14.11 10.12
C LEU A 18 13.80 14.98 9.49
N GLN A 19 13.64 15.42 8.23
CA GLN A 19 14.62 16.33 7.60
C GLN A 19 14.71 17.66 8.35
N THR A 20 13.60 18.15 8.90
CA THR A 20 13.57 19.38 9.70
C THR A 20 14.27 19.21 11.05
N GLU A 21 14.05 18.08 11.72
CA GLU A 21 14.62 17.79 13.05
C GLU A 21 16.10 17.38 12.98
N TYR A 22 16.49 16.70 11.89
CA TYR A 22 17.84 16.17 11.67
C TYR A 22 18.43 16.68 10.34
N PRO A 23 18.63 18.00 10.16
CA PRO A 23 19.01 18.59 8.86
C PRO A 23 20.42 18.22 8.37
N LYS A 24 21.27 17.70 9.27
CA LYS A 24 22.64 17.26 8.95
C LYS A 24 22.75 15.75 8.73
N GLU A 25 21.69 15.01 9.03
CA GLU A 25 21.67 13.55 8.92
C GLU A 25 21.24 13.15 7.50
N LYS A 26 22.02 12.29 6.83
CA LYS A 26 21.57 11.71 5.57
C LYS A 26 20.45 10.71 5.87
N LEU A 27 19.28 10.92 5.29
CA LEU A 27 18.17 9.97 5.36
C LEU A 27 18.22 9.02 4.17
N THR A 28 17.99 7.74 4.42
CA THR A 28 17.78 6.72 3.38
C THR A 28 16.47 5.99 3.69
N GLY A 29 15.51 6.07 2.79
CA GLY A 29 14.25 5.34 2.88
C GLY A 29 14.45 3.86 2.59
N PHE A 30 13.75 3.00 3.33
CA PHE A 30 13.71 1.56 3.11
C PHE A 30 12.25 1.11 3.01
N PHE A 31 11.78 0.88 1.79
CA PHE A 31 10.44 0.34 1.57
C PHE A 31 10.46 -1.17 1.79
N TYR A 32 9.90 -1.61 2.91
CA TYR A 32 9.82 -3.03 3.23
C TYR A 32 8.49 -3.35 3.89
N ASP A 33 7.61 -3.94 3.08
CA ASP A 33 6.34 -4.43 3.57
C ASP A 33 5.89 -5.67 2.77
N PRO A 34 6.39 -6.87 3.13
CA PRO A 34 6.13 -8.09 2.37
C PRO A 34 4.70 -8.60 2.54
N ASN A 35 3.90 -8.01 3.44
CA ASN A 35 2.52 -8.45 3.63
C ASN A 35 1.53 -7.82 2.65
N ILE A 36 1.96 -6.81 1.88
CA ILE A 36 1.07 -6.10 0.97
C ILE A 36 0.61 -7.09 -0.09
N HIS A 37 -0.70 -7.27 -0.20
CA HIS A 37 -1.31 -8.22 -1.10
C HIS A 37 -2.57 -7.58 -1.73
N PRO A 38 -2.80 -7.77 -3.04
CA PRO A 38 -1.97 -8.52 -3.99
C PRO A 38 -0.64 -7.81 -4.33
N TYR A 39 0.21 -8.46 -5.12
CA TYR A 39 1.49 -7.87 -5.57
C TYR A 39 1.29 -6.55 -6.33
N SER A 40 0.19 -6.39 -7.07
CA SER A 40 -0.11 -5.12 -7.74
C SER A 40 -0.28 -3.97 -6.73
N GLU A 41 -0.85 -4.20 -5.54
CA GLU A 41 -0.93 -3.18 -4.48
C GLU A 41 0.48 -2.83 -3.96
N TYR A 42 1.36 -3.82 -3.83
CA TYR A 42 2.76 -3.59 -3.45
C TYR A 42 3.44 -2.66 -4.46
N CYS A 43 3.30 -2.96 -5.75
CA CYS A 43 3.85 -2.14 -6.83
C CYS A 43 3.28 -0.71 -6.81
N LEU A 44 1.97 -0.56 -6.58
CA LEU A 44 1.31 0.73 -6.52
C LEU A 44 1.82 1.58 -5.35
N ARG A 45 1.91 1.00 -4.14
CA ARG A 45 2.46 1.68 -2.96
C ARG A 45 3.92 2.06 -3.14
N LEU A 46 4.73 1.15 -3.69
CA LEU A 46 6.13 1.40 -4.01
C LEU A 46 6.30 2.54 -5.01
N LEU A 47 5.48 2.57 -6.07
CA LEU A 47 5.49 3.63 -7.07
C LEU A 47 5.26 5.00 -6.44
N ASP A 48 4.27 5.13 -5.55
CA ASP A 48 3.98 6.40 -4.91
C ASP A 48 5.01 6.78 -3.83
N VAL A 49 5.61 5.80 -3.14
CA VAL A 49 6.74 6.02 -2.23
C VAL A 49 7.98 6.49 -2.97
N LYS A 50 8.29 5.91 -4.15
CA LYS A 50 9.36 6.39 -5.04
C LYS A 50 9.18 7.87 -5.36
N ARG A 51 7.94 8.30 -5.61
CA ARG A 51 7.62 9.70 -5.94
C ARG A 51 7.87 10.60 -4.76
N SER A 52 7.31 10.22 -3.62
CA SER A 52 7.48 10.92 -2.34
C SER A 52 8.97 11.12 -2.02
N CYS A 53 9.78 10.07 -2.18
CA CYS A 53 11.22 10.17 -1.94
C CYS A 53 11.95 11.05 -2.96
N ASN A 54 11.56 11.01 -4.24
CA ASN A 54 12.11 11.89 -5.28
C ASN A 54 11.84 13.37 -4.96
N ILE A 55 10.59 13.72 -4.63
CA ILE A 55 10.20 15.08 -4.22
C ILE A 55 11.04 15.59 -3.05
N LEU A 56 11.33 14.71 -2.08
CA LEU A 56 12.09 15.06 -0.87
C LEU A 56 13.61 14.94 -1.03
N GLY A 57 14.11 14.46 -2.18
CA GLY A 57 15.53 14.21 -2.42
C GLY A 57 16.13 13.13 -1.52
N ILE A 58 15.36 12.08 -1.20
CA ILE A 58 15.77 10.98 -0.31
C ILE A 58 16.02 9.71 -1.13
N ASP A 59 17.17 9.07 -0.90
CA ASP A 59 17.49 7.77 -1.51
C ASP A 59 16.50 6.71 -1.01
N LEU A 60 15.94 5.90 -1.90
CA LEU A 60 15.01 4.82 -1.55
C LEU A 60 15.59 3.45 -1.91
N ILE A 61 15.58 2.54 -0.94
CA ILE A 61 15.92 1.14 -1.11
C ILE A 61 14.65 0.31 -1.01
N GLU A 62 14.43 -0.55 -2.00
CA GLU A 62 13.36 -1.54 -1.99
C GLU A 62 13.83 -2.81 -1.28
N GLY A 63 13.06 -3.30 -0.32
CA GLY A 63 13.29 -4.57 0.35
C GLY A 63 12.63 -5.74 -0.37
N GLU A 64 13.08 -6.96 -0.06
CA GLU A 64 12.57 -8.19 -0.65
C GLU A 64 11.05 -8.35 -0.40
N TYR A 65 10.29 -8.59 -1.48
CA TYR A 65 8.88 -8.95 -1.39
C TYR A 65 8.73 -10.46 -1.21
N ASP A 66 8.82 -10.92 0.04
CA ASP A 66 8.71 -12.34 0.39
C ASP A 66 7.43 -12.63 1.18
N VAL A 67 6.34 -12.84 0.42
CA VAL A 67 5.02 -13.17 0.96
C VAL A 67 5.03 -14.53 1.63
N ASP A 68 5.74 -15.51 1.08
CA ASP A 68 5.75 -16.90 1.58
C ASP A 68 6.34 -16.97 2.98
N LYS A 69 7.51 -16.35 3.21
CA LYS A 69 8.05 -16.29 4.56
C LYS A 69 7.17 -15.47 5.51
N TRP A 70 6.46 -14.45 5.01
CA TRP A 70 5.51 -13.70 5.84
C TRP A 70 4.33 -14.57 6.25
N LEU A 71 3.73 -15.32 5.31
CA LEU A 71 2.65 -16.28 5.55
C LEU A 71 3.07 -17.35 6.57
N GLU A 72 4.31 -17.86 6.45
CA GLU A 72 4.85 -18.81 7.42
C GLU A 72 4.91 -18.20 8.83
N ALA A 73 5.36 -16.96 8.96
CA ALA A 73 5.49 -16.29 10.25
C ALA A 73 4.13 -16.01 10.92
N VAL A 74 3.06 -15.85 10.15
CA VAL A 74 1.72 -15.60 10.68
C VAL A 74 0.82 -16.84 10.68
N ARG A 75 1.37 -18.01 10.39
CA ARG A 75 0.63 -19.27 10.36
C ARG A 75 -0.04 -19.54 11.71
N GLY A 76 -1.33 -19.88 11.68
CA GLY A 76 -2.17 -20.05 12.86
C GLY A 76 -2.76 -18.76 13.44
N LEU A 77 -2.40 -17.59 12.88
CA LEU A 77 -2.93 -16.27 13.26
C LEU A 77 -3.80 -15.66 12.14
N GLU A 78 -4.25 -16.45 11.17
CA GLU A 78 -4.99 -15.99 9.98
C GLU A 78 -6.31 -15.32 10.38
N HIS A 79 -6.97 -15.84 11.42
CA HIS A 79 -8.26 -15.35 11.92
C HIS A 79 -8.16 -14.25 12.99
N GLU A 80 -6.95 -13.87 13.40
CA GLU A 80 -6.77 -12.79 14.36
C GLU A 80 -7.34 -11.47 13.82
N PRO A 81 -8.01 -10.66 14.67
CA PRO A 81 -8.52 -9.37 14.24
C PRO A 81 -7.37 -8.43 13.87
N GLU A 82 -7.70 -7.38 13.11
CA GLU A 82 -6.76 -6.28 12.92
C GLU A 82 -6.37 -5.66 14.27
N LYS A 83 -5.09 -5.32 14.44
CA LYS A 83 -4.48 -4.92 15.73
C LYS A 83 -4.35 -6.06 16.76
N GLY A 84 -4.67 -7.30 16.39
CA GLY A 84 -4.39 -8.50 17.20
C GLY A 84 -2.98 -9.06 16.98
N SER A 85 -2.78 -10.30 17.42
CA SER A 85 -1.46 -10.96 17.50
C SER A 85 -0.74 -11.04 16.15
N ARG A 86 -1.49 -11.25 15.05
CA ARG A 86 -0.94 -11.23 13.68
C ARG A 86 -0.23 -9.92 13.34
N CYS A 87 -0.81 -8.79 13.73
CA CYS A 87 -0.24 -7.49 13.45
C CYS A 87 1.05 -7.27 14.24
N GLU A 88 1.14 -7.79 15.46
CA GLU A 88 2.36 -7.72 16.27
C GLU A 88 3.54 -8.42 15.59
N VAL A 89 3.35 -9.68 15.18
CA VAL A 89 4.35 -10.45 14.40
C VAL A 89 4.77 -9.70 13.13
N CYS A 90 3.79 -9.14 12.42
CA CYS A 90 4.05 -8.38 11.20
C CYS A 90 4.93 -7.15 11.46
N PHE A 91 4.66 -6.38 12.52
CA PHE A 91 5.43 -5.19 12.84
C PHE A 91 6.84 -5.53 13.35
N ASP A 92 6.96 -6.55 14.19
CA ASP A 92 8.23 -6.95 14.77
C ASP A 92 9.19 -7.44 13.68
N ARG A 93 8.67 -8.22 12.71
CA ARG A 93 9.45 -8.63 11.53
C ARG A 93 9.92 -7.45 10.68
N ARG A 94 9.08 -6.44 10.47
CA ARG A 94 9.48 -5.22 9.71
C ARG A 94 10.58 -4.45 10.43
N PHE A 95 10.47 -4.33 11.75
CA PHE A 95 11.48 -3.68 12.58
C PHE A 95 12.80 -4.44 12.56
N GLU A 96 12.77 -5.76 12.71
CA GLU A 96 13.95 -6.61 12.68
C GLU A 96 14.70 -6.50 11.34
N VAL A 97 14.00 -6.66 10.22
CA VAL A 97 14.62 -6.57 8.89
C VAL A 97 15.16 -5.17 8.62
N SER A 98 14.50 -4.13 9.11
CA SER A 98 14.98 -2.74 8.96
C SER A 98 16.24 -2.48 9.80
N ALA A 99 16.30 -2.99 11.03
CA ALA A 99 17.49 -2.88 11.88
C ALA A 99 18.69 -3.61 11.24
N GLN A 100 18.48 -4.83 10.75
CA GLN A 100 19.50 -5.59 10.01
C GLN A 100 19.95 -4.86 8.75
N LYS A 101 19.02 -4.26 8.01
CA LYS A 101 19.33 -3.47 6.82
C LYS A 101 20.16 -2.24 7.15
N ALA A 102 19.88 -1.57 8.27
CA ALA A 102 20.65 -0.42 8.73
C ALA A 102 22.11 -0.82 9.02
N VAL A 103 22.32 -1.93 9.75
CA VAL A 103 23.66 -2.48 10.01
C VAL A 103 24.39 -2.81 8.70
N GLN A 104 23.71 -3.49 7.76
CA GLN A 104 24.28 -3.85 6.46
C GLN A 104 24.79 -2.63 5.68
N LEU A 105 24.10 -1.49 5.79
CA LEU A 105 24.46 -0.24 5.12
C LEU A 105 25.48 0.60 5.89
N GLY A 106 25.88 0.17 7.09
CA GLY A 106 26.77 0.92 7.98
C GLY A 106 26.10 2.10 8.69
N GLU A 107 24.77 2.12 8.73
CA GLU A 107 23.97 3.14 9.41
C GLU A 107 24.00 2.93 10.92
N LYS A 108 24.24 4.00 11.68
CA LYS A 108 24.27 3.96 13.15
C LYS A 108 22.89 4.09 13.78
N THR A 109 21.92 4.55 13.01
CA THR A 109 20.59 4.92 13.47
C THR A 109 19.54 4.40 12.50
N PHE A 110 18.41 3.95 13.04
CA PHE A 110 17.23 3.63 12.24
C PHE A 110 15.94 4.10 12.91
N THR A 111 14.91 4.29 12.12
CA THR A 111 13.57 4.67 12.57
C THR A 111 12.51 4.06 11.65
N SER A 112 11.23 4.28 11.95
CA SER A 112 10.12 3.70 11.20
C SER A 112 8.93 4.63 11.11
N THR A 113 8.34 4.76 9.91
CA THR A 113 7.07 5.47 9.70
C THR A 113 5.91 4.81 10.46
N LEU A 114 6.05 3.57 10.94
CA LEU A 114 5.02 2.92 11.76
C LEU A 114 4.73 3.66 13.06
N LEU A 115 5.64 4.54 13.51
CA LEU A 115 5.45 5.41 14.68
C LEU A 115 4.30 6.41 14.49
N THR A 116 3.91 6.74 13.25
CA THR A 116 2.74 7.59 12.97
C THR A 116 1.43 6.81 12.99
N SER A 117 1.49 5.47 12.94
CA SER A 117 0.29 4.64 12.88
C SER A 117 -0.52 4.76 14.18
N PRO A 118 -1.86 4.94 14.09
CA PRO A 118 -2.74 4.84 15.25
C PRO A 118 -3.00 3.39 15.67
N LYS A 119 -2.50 2.39 14.92
CA LYS A 119 -2.84 0.98 15.10
C LYS A 119 -2.01 0.27 16.18
N LYS A 120 -0.80 0.72 16.48
CA LYS A 120 0.06 0.17 17.55
C LYS A 120 0.42 1.27 18.54
N SER A 121 0.58 0.90 19.82
CA SER A 121 1.05 1.85 20.81
C SER A 121 2.47 2.29 20.50
N LEU A 122 2.75 3.58 20.58
CA LEU A 122 4.11 4.11 20.41
C LEU A 122 5.06 3.60 21.47
N SER A 123 4.58 3.37 22.70
CA SER A 123 5.41 2.78 23.76
C SER A 123 5.84 1.35 23.41
N GLN A 124 4.96 0.56 22.80
CA GLN A 124 5.28 -0.80 22.34
C GLN A 124 6.27 -0.78 21.19
N LEU A 125 6.04 0.09 20.18
CA LEU A 125 6.98 0.25 19.05
C LEU A 125 8.35 0.71 19.52
N LYS A 126 8.40 1.67 20.45
CA LYS A 126 9.66 2.15 21.04
C LYS A 126 10.39 1.03 21.78
N THR A 127 9.69 0.28 22.63
CA THR A 127 10.30 -0.83 23.38
C THR A 127 10.87 -1.91 22.46
N ALA A 128 10.11 -2.30 21.42
CA ALA A 128 10.56 -3.27 20.43
C ALA A 128 11.77 -2.76 19.63
N GLY A 129 11.72 -1.49 19.18
CA GLY A 129 12.82 -0.85 18.46
C GLY A 129 14.09 -0.71 19.31
N ASP A 130 13.96 -0.30 20.58
CA ASP A 130 15.08 -0.16 21.51
C ASP A 130 15.73 -1.52 21.81
N ALA A 131 14.94 -2.59 21.95
CA ALA A 131 15.45 -3.93 22.15
C ALA A 131 16.24 -4.44 20.94
N LEU A 132 15.73 -4.22 19.72
CA LEU A 132 16.42 -4.56 18.47
C LEU A 132 17.68 -3.71 18.28
N ALA A 133 17.60 -2.41 18.49
CA ALA A 133 18.73 -1.49 18.45
C ALA A 133 19.88 -1.95 19.35
N LYS A 134 19.56 -2.31 20.60
CA LYS A 134 20.52 -2.85 21.55
C LYS A 134 21.15 -4.16 21.08
N ARG A 135 20.37 -5.06 20.49
CA ARG A 135 20.83 -6.35 19.96
C ARG A 135 21.78 -6.18 18.79
N GLU A 136 21.45 -5.27 17.87
CA GLU A 136 22.20 -5.02 16.63
C GLU A 136 23.33 -3.99 16.80
N GLY A 137 23.46 -3.34 17.97
CA GLY A 137 24.50 -2.35 18.25
C GLY A 137 24.29 -0.99 17.56
N ILE A 138 23.04 -0.63 17.25
CA ILE A 138 22.64 0.63 16.63
C ILE A 138 21.66 1.40 17.53
N THR A 139 21.22 2.59 17.13
CA THR A 139 20.25 3.39 17.88
C THR A 139 18.91 3.44 17.17
N PHE A 140 17.81 3.19 17.89
CA PHE A 140 16.47 3.43 17.39
C PHE A 140 16.01 4.85 17.73
N VAL A 141 15.52 5.57 16.72
CA VAL A 141 14.98 6.93 16.89
C VAL A 141 13.45 6.85 16.80
N ALA A 142 12.76 7.29 17.86
CA ALA A 142 11.31 7.12 18.01
C ALA A 142 10.56 8.46 18.18
N PRO A 143 10.57 9.36 17.18
CA PRO A 143 9.90 10.64 17.28
C PRO A 143 8.37 10.48 17.30
N ASP A 144 7.69 11.34 18.05
CA ASP A 144 6.23 11.32 18.19
C ASP A 144 5.58 12.47 17.42
N TYR A 145 5.49 12.32 16.09
CA TYR A 145 4.86 13.32 15.22
C TYR A 145 3.33 13.24 15.19
N ARG A 146 2.71 12.45 16.07
CA ARG A 146 1.25 12.41 16.22
C ARG A 146 0.73 13.53 17.12
N LYS A 147 1.60 14.12 17.94
CA LYS A 147 1.25 15.24 18.83
C LYS A 147 1.08 16.54 18.04
N ALA A 148 0.29 17.48 18.57
CA ALA A 148 0.11 18.84 18.04
C ALA A 148 -0.35 18.91 16.57
N SER A 149 -1.50 18.29 16.24
CA SER A 149 -2.17 18.38 14.92
C SER A 149 -1.50 17.62 13.77
N GLY A 150 -0.48 16.80 14.04
CA GLY A 150 0.27 16.11 12.98
C GLY A 150 -0.56 15.22 12.05
N THR A 151 -1.61 14.57 12.56
CA THR A 151 -2.55 13.81 11.70
C THR A 151 -3.31 14.70 10.72
N GLN A 152 -3.64 15.94 11.11
CA GLN A 152 -4.30 16.89 10.23
C GLN A 152 -3.33 17.41 9.17
N GLU A 153 -2.10 17.77 9.57
CA GLU A 153 -1.03 18.18 8.66
C GLU A 153 -0.74 17.09 7.61
N GLN A 154 -0.57 15.84 8.05
CA GLN A 154 -0.39 14.69 7.17
C GLN A 154 -1.52 14.57 6.15
N ASN A 155 -2.77 14.77 6.58
CA ASN A 155 -3.92 14.71 5.69
C ASN A 155 -3.98 15.85 4.67
N ILE A 156 -3.49 17.03 5.03
CA ILE A 156 -3.40 18.20 4.14
C ILE A 156 -2.33 17.93 3.08
N LEU A 157 -1.11 17.59 3.50
CA LEU A 157 0.01 17.30 2.60
C LEU A 157 -0.29 16.16 1.64
N ALA A 158 -0.88 15.07 2.13
CA ALA A 158 -1.26 13.95 1.27
C ALA A 158 -2.28 14.36 0.18
N LYS A 159 -3.13 15.37 0.43
CA LYS A 159 -4.06 15.90 -0.56
C LYS A 159 -3.39 16.87 -1.52
N GLU A 160 -2.53 17.75 -1.01
CA GLU A 160 -1.78 18.73 -1.80
C GLU A 160 -0.87 18.03 -2.82
N ASP A 161 -0.16 16.99 -2.39
CA ASP A 161 0.74 16.22 -3.25
C ASP A 161 0.04 15.06 -3.99
N ALA A 162 -1.29 14.97 -3.87
CA ALA A 162 -2.12 13.93 -4.49
C ALA A 162 -1.57 12.51 -4.31
N LEU A 163 -1.12 12.19 -3.09
CA LEU A 163 -0.54 10.90 -2.74
C LEU A 163 -1.59 9.79 -2.84
N TYR A 164 -1.13 8.60 -3.22
CA TYR A 164 -1.95 7.39 -3.20
C TYR A 164 -2.31 7.04 -1.77
N ARG A 165 -3.61 7.06 -1.47
CA ARG A 165 -4.16 6.66 -0.18
C ARG A 165 -4.86 5.32 -0.30
N GLN A 166 -4.25 4.30 0.27
CA GLN A 166 -4.83 2.99 0.46
C GLN A 166 -6.01 3.03 1.44
N ASP A 167 -6.98 2.12 1.27
CA ASP A 167 -8.17 1.99 2.11
C ASP A 167 -8.15 0.74 3.03
N TYR A 168 -7.07 -0.04 2.96
CA TYR A 168 -6.79 -1.19 3.83
C TYR A 168 -5.31 -1.30 4.20
N CYS A 169 -4.99 -2.11 5.21
CA CYS A 169 -3.64 -2.20 5.78
C CYS A 169 -2.59 -2.76 4.80
N GLY A 170 -2.98 -3.66 3.88
CA GLY A 170 -2.08 -4.36 2.96
C GLY A 170 -2.24 -5.87 3.01
N CYS A 171 -2.41 -6.48 4.19
CA CYS A 171 -2.50 -7.94 4.28
C CYS A 171 -3.86 -8.51 3.84
N MET A 172 -3.83 -9.66 3.14
CA MET A 172 -5.04 -10.35 2.64
C MET A 172 -6.02 -10.73 3.76
N PHE A 173 -5.51 -11.16 4.93
CA PHE A 173 -6.36 -11.53 6.06
C PHE A 173 -7.12 -10.32 6.62
N GLY A 174 -6.45 -9.18 6.76
CA GLY A 174 -7.08 -7.93 7.19
C GLY A 174 -8.08 -7.42 6.16
N LEU A 175 -7.76 -7.53 4.86
CA LEU A 175 -8.65 -7.15 3.78
C LEU A 175 -9.94 -7.98 3.78
N ASN A 176 -9.84 -9.30 3.84
CA ASN A 176 -11.01 -10.19 3.82
C ASN A 176 -11.97 -9.88 4.98
N ILE A 177 -11.46 -9.79 6.21
CA ILE A 177 -12.26 -9.44 7.39
C ILE A 177 -12.92 -8.07 7.22
N GLN A 178 -12.18 -7.07 6.72
CA GLN A 178 -12.71 -5.72 6.52
C GLN A 178 -13.81 -5.69 5.45
N ARG A 179 -13.65 -6.43 4.35
CA ARG A 179 -14.62 -6.48 3.24
C ARG A 179 -15.87 -7.26 3.62
N GLU A 180 -15.73 -8.36 4.36
CA GLU A 180 -16.85 -9.10 4.95
C GLU A 180 -17.69 -8.21 5.87
N GLN A 181 -17.06 -7.46 6.78
CA GLN A 181 -17.76 -6.53 7.68
C GLN A 181 -18.47 -5.39 6.93
N GLN A 182 -17.97 -5.01 5.75
CA GLN A 182 -18.56 -3.98 4.90
C GLN A 182 -19.63 -4.53 3.94
N SER A 183 -19.87 -5.85 3.93
CA SER A 183 -20.69 -6.54 2.92
C SER A 183 -20.25 -6.19 1.50
N LYS A 184 -18.94 -6.12 1.27
CA LYS A 184 -18.32 -5.85 -0.04
C LYS A 184 -17.51 -7.05 -0.50
N LEU A 185 -17.41 -7.20 -1.82
CA LEU A 185 -16.44 -8.11 -2.42
C LEU A 185 -15.03 -7.54 -2.23
N ALA A 186 -14.07 -8.41 -1.93
CA ALA A 186 -12.65 -8.08 -1.96
C ALA A 186 -12.15 -8.14 -3.41
N ASP A 187 -12.64 -7.25 -4.27
CA ASP A 187 -12.30 -7.26 -5.70
C ASP A 187 -10.84 -6.92 -5.97
N GLU A 188 -10.13 -6.37 -4.98
CA GLU A 188 -8.67 -6.22 -5.01
C GLU A 188 -7.93 -7.56 -5.14
N LEU A 189 -8.55 -8.66 -4.71
CA LEU A 189 -7.98 -10.01 -4.79
C LEU A 189 -8.37 -10.74 -6.08
N PHE A 190 -9.15 -10.11 -6.95
CA PHE A 190 -9.65 -10.77 -8.17
C PHE A 190 -8.67 -10.57 -9.32
N VAL A 191 -8.39 -11.67 -10.01
CA VAL A 191 -7.67 -11.63 -11.30
C VAL A 191 -8.69 -11.92 -12.40
N PRO A 192 -9.02 -10.94 -13.27
CA PRO A 192 -9.99 -11.16 -14.32
C PRO A 192 -9.46 -12.19 -15.33
N ILE A 193 -10.28 -13.20 -15.66
CA ILE A 193 -9.92 -14.23 -16.65
C ILE A 193 -9.60 -13.61 -18.02
N SER A 194 -10.23 -12.48 -18.36
CA SER A 194 -9.96 -11.76 -19.60
C SER A 194 -8.64 -11.00 -19.63
N ALA A 195 -7.92 -10.91 -18.51
CA ALA A 195 -6.77 -10.03 -18.30
C ALA A 195 -7.05 -8.54 -18.63
N GLN A 196 -8.33 -8.16 -18.75
CA GLN A 196 -8.74 -6.79 -19.01
C GLN A 196 -8.59 -5.97 -17.72
N VAL A 197 -7.84 -4.88 -17.79
CA VAL A 197 -7.78 -3.86 -16.73
C VAL A 197 -9.19 -3.33 -16.50
N GLN A 198 -9.72 -3.56 -15.30
CA GLN A 198 -11.07 -3.14 -14.93
C GLN A 198 -11.07 -1.72 -14.39
N PRO A 199 -12.15 -0.95 -14.59
CA PRO A 199 -12.29 0.35 -13.95
C PRO A 199 -12.13 0.26 -12.43
N GLU A 200 -11.38 1.19 -11.86
CA GLU A 200 -11.03 1.30 -10.44
C GLU A 200 -10.17 0.16 -9.85
N SER A 201 -9.72 -0.78 -10.69
CA SER A 201 -8.74 -1.81 -10.32
C SER A 201 -7.39 -1.23 -9.90
N ILE A 202 -6.58 -2.04 -9.22
CA ILE A 202 -5.21 -1.67 -8.86
C ILE A 202 -4.38 -1.43 -10.12
N GLU A 203 -4.57 -2.23 -11.17
CA GLU A 203 -3.88 -2.10 -12.45
C GLU A 203 -4.22 -0.77 -13.15
N GLU A 204 -5.49 -0.35 -13.14
CA GLU A 204 -5.88 0.97 -13.67
C GLU A 204 -5.24 2.10 -12.86
N ARG A 205 -5.21 1.98 -11.53
CA ARG A 205 -4.56 2.95 -10.65
C ARG A 205 -3.06 3.02 -10.91
N ILE A 206 -2.37 1.90 -11.10
CA ILE A 206 -0.95 1.87 -11.47
C ILE A 206 -0.74 2.66 -12.77
N ALA A 207 -1.53 2.38 -13.81
CA ALA A 207 -1.44 3.10 -15.08
C ALA A 207 -1.67 4.61 -14.91
N LEU A 208 -2.67 5.01 -14.11
CA LEU A 208 -2.96 6.41 -13.77
C LEU A 208 -1.75 7.08 -13.09
N TYR A 209 -1.17 6.44 -12.07
CA TYR A 209 -0.07 7.02 -11.29
C TYR A 209 1.27 7.00 -12.03
N GLN A 210 1.51 6.03 -12.90
CA GLN A 210 2.62 6.06 -13.87
C GLN A 210 2.44 7.24 -14.82
N LYS A 211 1.23 7.43 -15.36
CA LYS A 211 0.96 8.55 -16.25
C LYS A 211 1.15 9.90 -15.57
N ARG A 212 0.73 10.04 -14.31
CA ARG A 212 1.02 11.22 -13.49
C ARG A 212 2.53 11.49 -13.45
N TRP A 213 3.33 10.46 -13.15
CA TRP A 213 4.78 10.60 -13.05
C TRP A 213 5.40 11.09 -14.38
N GLU A 214 5.02 10.49 -15.50
CA GLU A 214 5.49 10.93 -16.83
C GLU A 214 5.16 12.41 -17.09
N LEU A 215 3.96 12.85 -16.71
CA LEU A 215 3.54 14.24 -16.88
C LEU A 215 4.32 15.20 -15.97
N GLU A 216 4.67 14.77 -14.76
CA GLU A 216 5.52 15.52 -13.84
C GLU A 216 6.93 15.69 -14.39
N GLU A 217 7.56 14.62 -14.90
CA GLU A 217 8.87 14.69 -15.56
C GLU A 217 8.85 15.58 -16.80
N ALA A 218 7.74 15.52 -17.57
CA ALA A 218 7.51 16.39 -18.71
C ALA A 218 7.08 17.83 -18.33
N HIS A 219 7.02 18.17 -17.05
CA HIS A 219 6.59 19.47 -16.53
C HIS A 219 5.21 19.91 -17.09
N THR A 220 4.35 18.94 -17.38
CA THR A 220 3.03 19.17 -17.97
C THR A 220 2.00 19.36 -16.86
N PRO A 221 1.22 20.46 -16.86
CA PRO A 221 0.16 20.67 -15.89
C PRO A 221 -0.87 19.53 -15.96
N HIS A 222 -1.20 18.97 -14.81
CA HIS A 222 -2.14 17.85 -14.70
C HIS A 222 -2.90 17.92 -13.38
N LYS A 223 -3.97 17.15 -13.28
CA LYS A 223 -4.78 17.04 -12.06
C LYS A 223 -5.45 15.67 -12.01
N ILE A 224 -5.34 14.99 -10.88
CA ILE A 224 -6.14 13.79 -10.62
C ILE A 224 -7.56 14.22 -10.25
N ILE A 225 -8.54 13.75 -11.03
CA ILE A 225 -9.95 14.07 -10.84
C ILE A 225 -10.68 12.81 -10.36
N LYS A 226 -11.38 12.92 -9.24
CA LYS A 226 -12.25 11.85 -8.75
C LYS A 226 -13.55 11.87 -9.56
N GLN A 227 -13.82 10.79 -10.29
CA GLN A 227 -15.09 10.59 -11.00
C GLN A 227 -15.92 9.53 -10.28
N ARG A 228 -17.25 9.71 -10.28
CA ARG A 228 -18.20 8.69 -9.82
C ARG A 228 -18.89 8.12 -11.04
N PHE A 229 -18.88 6.79 -11.15
CA PHE A 229 -19.59 6.07 -12.21
C PHE A 229 -20.17 4.78 -11.63
N LEU A 230 -21.14 4.20 -12.34
CA LEU A 230 -21.67 2.90 -12.00
C LEU A 230 -20.65 1.82 -12.36
N ASN A 231 -19.98 1.28 -11.34
CA ASN A 231 -19.00 0.21 -11.50
C ASN A 231 -19.70 -1.15 -11.30
N TRP A 232 -19.46 -2.11 -12.19
CA TRP A 232 -20.02 -3.46 -12.11
C TRP A 232 -18.95 -4.50 -12.41
N ARG A 233 -18.98 -5.64 -11.73
CA ARG A 233 -18.04 -6.74 -11.94
C ARG A 233 -18.81 -7.92 -12.53
N LEU A 234 -18.32 -8.47 -13.63
CA LEU A 234 -18.84 -9.73 -14.17
C LEU A 234 -18.40 -10.88 -13.26
N THR A 235 -19.32 -11.40 -12.45
CA THR A 235 -19.06 -12.54 -11.57
C THR A 235 -19.17 -13.88 -12.30
N PHE A 236 -20.11 -13.98 -13.25
CA PHE A 236 -20.37 -15.19 -14.02
C PHE A 236 -20.97 -14.84 -15.39
N GLY A 237 -20.55 -15.58 -16.42
CA GLY A 237 -21.11 -15.49 -17.77
C GLY A 237 -21.33 -16.87 -18.36
N LEU A 238 -22.48 -17.09 -19.01
CA LEU A 238 -22.86 -18.35 -19.65
C LEU A 238 -23.47 -18.10 -21.02
N LEU A 239 -22.91 -18.72 -22.06
CA LEU A 239 -23.47 -18.70 -23.41
C LEU A 239 -24.01 -20.09 -23.74
N GLN A 240 -25.30 -20.16 -24.10
CA GLN A 240 -25.94 -21.40 -24.52
C GLN A 240 -26.63 -21.22 -25.87
N VAL A 241 -26.34 -22.12 -26.80
CA VAL A 241 -27.02 -22.20 -28.10
C VAL A 241 -27.77 -23.53 -28.14
N ARG A 242 -29.11 -23.48 -28.22
CA ARG A 242 -29.97 -24.67 -28.20
C ARG A 242 -29.70 -25.58 -26.98
N LYS A 243 -29.55 -24.98 -25.79
CA LYS A 243 -29.21 -25.64 -24.51
C LYS A 243 -27.82 -26.28 -24.45
N ILE A 244 -26.98 -26.07 -25.46
CA ILE A 244 -25.59 -26.52 -25.47
C ILE A 244 -24.71 -25.35 -25.03
N VAL A 245 -23.87 -25.57 -24.03
CA VAL A 245 -22.89 -24.57 -23.58
C VAL A 245 -21.86 -24.35 -24.68
N VAL A 246 -21.68 -23.10 -25.07
CA VAL A 246 -20.72 -22.70 -26.10
C VAL A 246 -19.52 -22.02 -25.44
N PRO A 247 -18.28 -22.42 -25.76
CA PRO A 247 -17.10 -21.67 -25.33
C PRO A 247 -17.20 -20.22 -25.78
N ALA A 248 -17.18 -19.30 -24.83
CA ALA A 248 -17.36 -17.88 -25.08
C ALA A 248 -16.41 -17.07 -24.20
N HIS A 249 -15.95 -15.94 -24.74
CA HIS A 249 -15.19 -14.95 -24.00
C HIS A 249 -16.08 -13.73 -23.73
N PHE A 250 -16.36 -13.46 -22.46
CA PHE A 250 -17.17 -12.32 -22.06
C PHE A 250 -16.28 -11.10 -21.88
N LEU A 251 -16.53 -10.07 -22.69
CA LEU A 251 -15.85 -8.78 -22.58
C LEU A 251 -16.73 -7.80 -21.78
N PRO A 252 -16.47 -7.59 -20.48
CA PRO A 252 -17.17 -6.57 -19.71
C PRO A 252 -16.81 -5.16 -20.23
N TYR A 253 -17.72 -4.21 -20.03
CA TYR A 253 -17.60 -2.83 -20.54
C TYR A 253 -17.46 -2.70 -22.07
N SER A 254 -17.81 -3.74 -22.84
CA SER A 254 -17.86 -3.63 -24.30
C SER A 254 -18.96 -2.68 -24.75
N THR A 255 -18.63 -1.71 -25.60
CA THR A 255 -19.62 -0.88 -26.28
C THR A 255 -20.10 -1.60 -27.55
N LEU A 256 -21.41 -1.54 -27.81
CA LEU A 256 -21.96 -2.02 -29.08
C LEU A 256 -21.63 -1.00 -30.17
N LYS A 257 -21.11 -1.48 -31.31
CA LYS A 257 -20.95 -0.63 -32.52
C LYS A 257 -22.28 -0.28 -33.18
N GLY A 258 -23.33 -1.08 -32.95
CA GLY A 258 -24.68 -0.83 -33.46
C GLY A 258 -25.56 -0.14 -32.42
N GLU A 259 -26.54 0.63 -32.89
CA GLU A 259 -27.40 1.48 -32.06
C GLU A 259 -28.33 0.73 -31.09
N TYR A 260 -28.41 -0.61 -31.17
CA TYR A 260 -29.42 -1.36 -30.42
C TYR A 260 -29.03 -2.81 -30.07
N SER A 261 -29.38 -3.22 -28.84
CA SER A 261 -29.42 -4.62 -28.39
C SER A 261 -30.66 -4.85 -27.51
N ARG A 262 -31.25 -6.04 -27.58
CA ARG A 262 -32.34 -6.49 -26.69
C ARG A 262 -31.77 -7.37 -25.59
N GLY A 263 -31.94 -6.94 -24.35
CA GLY A 263 -31.64 -7.75 -23.16
C GLY A 263 -32.61 -7.41 -22.03
N LYS A 264 -32.80 -8.36 -21.12
CA LYS A 264 -33.49 -8.15 -19.84
C LYS A 264 -32.42 -8.08 -18.76
N MET A 265 -32.38 -7.00 -17.98
CA MET A 265 -31.57 -6.97 -16.76
C MET A 265 -32.38 -7.59 -15.63
N GLU A 266 -31.82 -8.61 -14.98
CA GLU A 266 -32.36 -9.17 -13.74
C GLU A 266 -31.45 -8.72 -12.60
N TYR A 267 -32.05 -8.15 -11.54
CA TYR A 267 -31.39 -7.65 -10.34
C TYR A 267 -31.53 -8.65 -9.20
#